data_AF-A0A3C1BAN7-F1
#
_entry.id   AF-A0A3C1BAN7-F1
#
_cell.length_a   1.000
_cell.length_b   1.000
_cell.length_c   1.000
_cell.angle_alpha   90.00
_cell.angle_beta   90.00
_cell.angle_gamma   90.00
#
_symmetry.space_group_name_H-M   'P 1'
#
loop_
_entity.id
_entity.type
_entity.pdbx_description
1 polymer ?
#
loop_
_entity_poly.entity_id
_entity_poly.type
_entity_poly.pdbx_seq_one_letter_code
_entity_poly.pdbx_strand_id
1 'polypeptide(L)' 'IGALGSTRTHHARVERFLSLGFSRAQIDRIHGPVGLPIGAATPAEIAASILAQIISALRLF' A
#
# COMPACT_ATOMS: atom_id res chain seq x y z
N ILE A 1 -4.98 -5.33 0.60
CA ILE A 1 -5.58 -4.02 0.97
C ILE A 1 -4.58 -2.93 0.58
N GLY A 2 -4.99 -1.87 -0.12
CA GLY A 2 -4.07 -0.79 -0.49
C GLY A 2 -4.16 0.40 0.47
N ALA A 3 -3.03 0.99 0.85
CA ALA A 3 -2.98 2.21 1.64
C ALA A 3 -2.06 3.26 1.02
N LEU A 4 -2.61 4.45 0.75
CA LEU A 4 -1.87 5.62 0.30
C LEU A 4 -0.95 6.19 1.41
N GLY A 5 0.06 6.93 0.96
CA GLY A 5 1.02 7.65 1.80
C GLY A 5 2.42 7.07 1.68
N SER A 6 3.42 7.94 1.87
CA SER A 6 4.85 7.59 1.83
C SER A 6 5.21 6.38 2.70
N THR A 7 6.37 5.78 2.48
CA THR A 7 6.94 4.73 3.35
C THR A 7 6.91 5.13 4.83
N ARG A 8 7.27 6.38 5.15
CA ARG A 8 7.17 6.94 6.51
C ARG A 8 5.74 6.91 7.07
N THR A 9 4.76 7.30 6.26
CA THR A 9 3.34 7.26 6.64
C THR A 9 2.85 5.82 6.83
N HIS A 10 3.34 4.88 6.01
CA HIS A 10 3.02 3.46 6.18
C HIS A 10 3.60 2.91 7.49
N HIS A 11 4.85 3.22 7.84
CA HIS A 11 5.43 2.83 9.15
C HIS A 11 4.60 3.36 10.32
N ALA A 12 4.25 4.65 10.31
CA ALA A 12 3.39 5.22 11.36
C ALA A 12 2.03 4.52 11.45
N ARG A 13 1.47 4.07 10.32
CA ARG A 13 0.24 3.27 10.29
C ARG A 13 0.43 1.90 10.92
N VAL A 14 1.55 1.23 10.65
CA VAL A 14 1.91 -0.07 11.25
C VAL A 14 2.01 0.06 12.76
N GLU A 15 2.79 1.03 13.26
CA GLU A 15 2.93 1.28 14.70
C GLU A 15 1.59 1.54 15.38
N ARG A 16 0.72 2.35 14.76
CA ARG A 16 -0.62 2.61 15.28
C ARG A 16 -1.49 1.36 15.36
N PHE A 17 -1.41 0.45 14.39
CA PHE A 17 -2.18 -0.79 14.45
C PHE A 17 -1.60 -1.79 15.44
N LEU A 18 -0.28 -1.87 15.58
CA LEU A 18 0.35 -2.65 16.63
C LEU A 18 -0.08 -2.16 18.02
N SER A 19 -0.11 -0.84 18.26
CA SER A 19 -0.56 -0.27 19.54
C SER A 19 -2.05 -0.52 19.83
N LEU A 20 -2.85 -0.80 18.79
CA LEU A 20 -4.27 -1.16 18.91
C LEU A 20 -4.49 -2.68 19.06
N GLY A 21 -3.42 -3.48 19.13
CA GLY A 21 -3.49 -4.93 19.36
C GLY A 21 -3.70 -5.77 18.10
N PHE A 22 -3.57 -5.20 16.90
CA PHE A 22 -3.60 -6.01 15.66
C PHE A 22 -2.34 -6.85 15.53
N SER A 23 -2.49 -8.08 15.05
CA SER A 23 -1.36 -8.97 14.81
C SER A 23 -0.57 -8.53 13.58
N ARG A 24 0.72 -8.90 13.54
CA ARG A 24 1.57 -8.61 12.38
C ARG A 24 1.00 -9.22 11.08
N ALA A 25 0.46 -10.43 11.17
CA ALA A 25 -0.20 -11.10 10.05
C ALA A 25 -1.44 -10.34 9.51
N GLN A 26 -2.20 -9.66 10.38
CA GLN A 26 -3.31 -8.81 9.94
C GLN A 26 -2.80 -7.56 9.22
N ILE A 27 -1.71 -6.96 9.73
CA ILE A 27 -1.12 -5.73 9.20
C ILE A 27 -0.42 -5.97 7.86
N ASP A 28 0.29 -7.09 7.71
CA ASP A 28 1.05 -7.43 6.49
C ASP A 28 0.16 -7.62 5.24
N ARG A 29 -1.18 -7.69 5.41
CA ARG A 29 -2.15 -7.67 4.29
C ARG A 29 -2.29 -6.28 3.64
N ILE A 30 -1.67 -5.25 4.21
CA ILE A 30 -1.69 -3.88 3.71
C ILE A 30 -0.48 -3.64 2.80
N HIS A 31 -0.73 -3.34 1.54
CA HIS A 31 0.27 -2.81 0.62
C HIS A 31 0.36 -1.28 0.82
N GLY A 32 1.46 -0.82 1.42
CA GLY A 32 1.72 0.59 1.67
C GLY A 32 3.19 0.95 1.40
N PRO A 33 3.48 1.98 0.58
CA PRO A 33 2.55 2.71 -0.29
C PRO A 33 1.85 1.79 -1.31
N VAL A 34 0.56 2.06 -1.58
CA VAL A 34 -0.18 1.44 -2.69
C VAL A 34 0.25 2.03 -4.03
N GLY A 35 0.31 1.19 -5.06
CA GLY A 35 0.79 1.51 -6.40
C GLY A 35 2.09 0.79 -6.76
N LEU A 36 2.32 0.54 -8.05
CA LEU A 36 3.61 0.05 -8.55
C LEU A 36 4.68 1.16 -8.50
N PRO A 37 5.97 0.84 -8.31
CA PRO A 37 7.05 1.82 -8.15
C PRO A 37 7.48 2.39 -9.51
N ILE A 38 6.60 3.15 -10.16
CA ILE A 38 6.83 3.74 -11.49
C ILE A 38 7.35 5.18 -11.45
N GLY A 39 7.68 5.71 -10.27
CA GLY A 39 8.08 7.11 -10.10
C GLY A 39 6.92 8.12 -10.25
N ALA A 40 5.69 7.69 -9.97
CA ALA A 40 4.48 8.52 -10.10
C ALA A 40 4.54 9.78 -9.20
N ALA A 41 4.29 10.95 -9.80
CA ALA A 41 4.26 12.24 -9.14
C ALA A 41 2.91 12.95 -9.29
N THR A 42 2.23 12.76 -10.42
CA THR A 42 0.92 13.38 -10.65
C THR A 42 -0.24 12.49 -10.18
N PRO A 43 -1.43 13.04 -9.87
CA PRO A 43 -2.58 12.24 -9.50
C PRO A 43 -2.95 11.16 -10.52
N ALA A 44 -2.80 11.46 -11.81
CA ALA A 44 -3.10 10.50 -12.89
C ALA A 44 -2.09 9.33 -12.90
N GLU A 45 -0.80 9.62 -12.73
CA GLU A 45 0.24 8.58 -12.62
C GLU A 45 0.04 7.72 -11.37
N ILE A 46 -0.32 8.35 -10.23
CA ILE A 46 -0.62 7.62 -9.00
C ILE A 46 -1.81 6.68 -9.23
N ALA A 47 -2.90 7.17 -9.83
CA ALA A 47 -4.06 6.34 -10.15
C ALA A 47 -3.70 5.17 -11.08
N ALA A 48 -2.93 5.42 -12.14
CA ALA A 48 -2.46 4.38 -13.05
C ALA A 48 -1.62 3.32 -12.34
N SER A 49 -0.70 3.74 -11.45
CA SER A 49 0.14 2.82 -10.67
C SER A 49 -0.68 1.92 -9.74
N ILE A 50 -1.77 2.44 -9.17
CA ILE A 50 -2.68 1.70 -8.27
C ILE A 50 -3.49 0.68 -9.08
N LEU A 51 -4.07 1.10 -10.21
CA LEU A 51 -4.81 0.19 -11.10
C LEU A 51 -3.93 -0.95 -11.58
N ALA A 52 -2.67 -0.67 -11.93
CA ALA A 52 -1.71 -1.70 -12.33
C ALA A 52 -1.41 -2.69 -11.17
N GLN A 53 -1.24 -2.21 -9.94
CA GLN A 53 -1.05 -3.09 -8.78
C GLN A 53 -2.29 -3.95 -8.51
N ILE A 54 -3.50 -3.41 -8.67
CA ILE A 54 -4.75 -4.17 -8.52
C ILE A 54 -4.80 -5.31 -9.55
N ILE A 55 -4.51 -5.02 -10.82
CA ILE A 55 -4.48 -6.05 -11.88
C ILE A 55 -3.41 -7.11 -11.57
N SER A 56 -2.22 -6.70 -11.14
CA SER A 56 -1.14 -7.62 -10.75
C SER A 56 -1.56 -8.56 -9.62
N ALA A 57 -2.25 -8.04 -8.60
CA ALA A 57 -2.74 -8.85 -7.48
C ALA A 57 -3.87 -9.82 -7.91
N LEU A 58 -4.68 -9.44 -8.91
CA LEU A 58 -5.75 -10.29 -9.44
C LEU A 58 -5.25 -11.40 -10.38
N ARG A 59 -4.14 -11.17 -11.08
CA ARG A 59 -3.71 -12.05 -12.17
C ARG A 59 -2.60 -13.04 -11.84
N LEU A 60 -2.11 -13.07 -10.59
CA LEU A 60 -1.15 -14.06 -10.04
C LEU A 60 -0.26 -14.69 -11.13
N PHE A 61 0.78 -13.98 -11.57
CA PHE A 61 1.89 -14.59 -12.29
C PHE A 61 2.89 -15.16 -11.28
#